data_AF-A0A8D8UZU6-F1
#
_entry.id   AF-A0A8D8UZU6-F1
#
_cell.length_a   1.000
_cell.length_b   1.000
_cell.length_c   1.000
_cell.angle_alpha   90.00
_cell.angle_beta   90.00
_cell.angle_gamma   90.00
#
_symmetry.space_group_name_H-M   'P 1'
#
loop_
_entity.id
_entity.type
_entity.pdbx_description
1 polymer ?
#
loop_
_entity_poly.entity_id
_entity_poly.type
_entity_poly.pdbx_seq_one_letter_code
_entity_poly.pdbx_strand_id
1 'polypeptide(L)'
;MLLFVFFLAITTLGQGYSLRRYGYVKECVEPGLKCESCSKLIFCVGEGTDKDLKRIELKSCNNTEGQYCSVGNGGCTDNHRACDIFGLENINCQDVGFFPDPFDCTSYHICSQDGESITGTRRLCKTGLAYDPLSTICRLKKSDRVCTESPVPKCLTPLQMGALVENPTLYYICVYTDKKELYPRLYRCPYGLMFDAINAQCVETLPNTTPQPKQEFKCSKPGSFPDPYDCHSYYICESDLKPQHKTCRVGFYFDSKISLCALGFCENQIQ
;
A
#
# COMPACT_ATOMS: atom_id res chain seq x y z
N MET A 1 56.87 5.73 46.53
CA MET A 1 56.18 6.65 45.60
C MET A 1 55.49 5.79 44.56
N LEU A 2 54.17 5.64 44.70
CA LEU A 2 53.31 4.79 43.86
C LEU A 2 53.27 5.32 42.42
N LEU A 3 53.22 4.42 41.43
CA LEU A 3 52.48 4.67 40.19
C LEU A 3 51.91 3.34 39.66
N PHE A 4 50.59 3.26 39.76
CA PHE A 4 49.71 2.21 39.26
C PHE A 4 49.77 2.14 37.72
N VAL A 5 49.96 0.94 37.18
CA VAL A 5 49.69 0.66 35.76
C VAL A 5 48.33 -0.05 35.69
N PHE A 6 47.28 0.72 35.40
CA PHE A 6 45.93 0.20 35.19
C PHE A 6 45.80 -0.38 33.78
N PHE A 7 45.50 -1.67 33.70
CA PHE A 7 44.96 -2.32 32.50
C PHE A 7 43.56 -1.76 32.21
N LEU A 8 43.37 -1.11 31.05
CA LEU A 8 42.05 -0.82 30.51
C LEU A 8 41.74 -1.81 29.39
N ALA A 9 41.02 -2.88 29.75
CA ALA A 9 40.33 -3.73 28.81
C ALA A 9 39.14 -2.94 28.23
N ILE A 10 39.23 -2.55 26.96
CA ILE A 10 38.11 -1.93 26.24
C ILE A 10 37.17 -3.07 25.84
N THR A 11 36.15 -3.31 26.66
CA THR A 11 35.01 -4.14 26.29
C THR A 11 34.20 -3.40 25.22
N THR A 12 34.34 -3.81 23.96
CA THR A 12 33.43 -3.37 22.90
C THR A 12 32.06 -4.00 23.17
N LEU A 13 31.20 -3.25 23.87
CA LEU A 13 29.77 -3.53 23.94
C LEU A 13 29.19 -3.48 22.52
N GLY A 14 28.99 -4.66 21.94
CA GLY A 14 28.21 -4.83 20.73
C GLY A 14 26.78 -4.37 21.00
N GLN A 15 26.44 -3.15 20.54
CA GLN A 15 25.06 -2.74 20.43
C GLN A 15 24.43 -3.46 19.25
N GLY A 16 23.85 -4.63 19.54
CA GLY A 16 22.91 -5.28 18.64
C GLY A 16 21.66 -4.41 18.52
N TYR A 17 21.56 -3.66 17.42
CA TYR A 17 20.36 -2.90 17.08
C TYR A 17 19.23 -3.88 16.73
N SER A 18 18.23 -3.93 17.60
CA SER A 18 17.00 -4.71 17.44
C SER A 18 16.14 -4.10 16.33
N LEU A 19 16.09 -4.78 15.18
CA LEU A 19 15.15 -4.53 14.08
C LEU A 19 13.72 -4.89 14.55
N ARG A 20 12.79 -3.94 14.66
CA ARG A 20 11.38 -4.24 15.04
C ARG A 20 10.35 -3.88 13.97
N ARG A 21 9.68 -4.96 13.55
CA ARG A 21 8.59 -5.23 12.57
C ARG A 21 7.27 -4.51 12.91
N TYR A 22 6.66 -3.85 11.93
CA TYR A 22 5.23 -3.53 11.87
C TYR A 22 4.59 -4.52 10.90
N GLY A 23 3.61 -5.25 11.39
CA GLY A 23 3.33 -6.64 11.02
C GLY A 23 3.37 -7.39 12.33
N TYR A 24 2.26 -7.30 13.05
CA TYR A 24 2.09 -7.65 14.46
C TYR A 24 2.84 -6.77 15.46
N VAL A 25 2.06 -6.01 16.21
CA VAL A 25 2.54 -5.11 17.26
C VAL A 25 2.53 -5.89 18.58
N LYS A 26 3.66 -6.52 18.94
CA LYS A 26 3.83 -7.17 20.25
C LYS A 26 3.89 -6.15 21.41
N GLU A 27 4.31 -4.93 21.11
CA GLU A 27 4.46 -3.83 22.05
C GLU A 27 3.58 -2.67 21.63
N CYS A 28 2.66 -2.26 22.50
CA CYS A 28 1.72 -1.20 22.19
C CYS A 28 2.42 0.14 21.90
N VAL A 29 2.21 0.68 20.69
CA VAL A 29 2.78 1.96 20.24
C VAL A 29 1.72 3.06 20.08
N GLU A 30 0.49 2.68 19.74
CA GLU A 30 -0.67 3.57 19.67
C GLU A 30 -1.83 2.93 20.45
N PRO A 31 -2.65 3.71 21.17
CA PRO A 31 -3.83 3.19 21.84
C PRO A 31 -4.85 2.64 20.83
N GLY A 32 -5.68 1.69 21.27
CA GLY A 32 -6.73 1.08 20.49
C GLY A 32 -6.59 -0.42 20.28
N LEU A 33 -7.55 -1.00 19.56
CA LEU A 33 -7.57 -2.41 19.19
C LEU A 33 -6.52 -2.68 18.10
N LYS A 34 -5.81 -3.80 18.22
CA LYS A 34 -4.77 -4.25 17.29
C LYS A 34 -4.76 -5.78 17.23
N CYS A 35 -4.42 -6.33 16.07
CA CYS A 35 -4.10 -7.75 15.97
C CYS A 35 -2.59 -7.94 16.24
N GLU A 36 -2.26 -8.69 17.29
CA GLU A 36 -0.88 -9.14 17.62
C GLU A 36 -0.50 -10.38 16.84
N SER A 37 -1.47 -11.20 16.43
CA SER A 37 -1.26 -12.26 15.45
C SER A 37 -2.53 -12.39 14.61
N CYS A 38 -2.48 -13.22 13.57
CA CYS A 38 -3.70 -13.56 12.83
C CYS A 38 -4.73 -14.27 13.69
N SER A 39 -4.30 -14.79 14.82
CA SER A 39 -5.11 -15.50 15.80
C SER A 39 -5.29 -14.71 17.10
N LYS A 40 -4.83 -13.45 17.22
CA LYS A 40 -4.79 -12.78 18.52
C LYS A 40 -5.08 -11.28 18.44
N LEU A 41 -6.18 -10.89 19.07
CA LEU A 41 -6.63 -9.52 19.25
C LEU A 41 -6.14 -9.00 20.61
N ILE A 42 -5.47 -7.86 20.58
CA ILE A 42 -5.01 -7.12 21.76
C ILE A 42 -5.63 -5.71 21.78
N PHE A 43 -5.67 -5.12 22.96
CA PHE A 43 -6.02 -3.73 23.16
C PHE A 43 -4.87 -3.01 23.85
N CYS A 44 -4.48 -1.89 23.26
CA CYS A 44 -3.46 -1.02 23.78
C CYS A 44 -4.13 0.17 24.48
N VAL A 45 -3.88 0.34 25.78
CA VAL A 45 -4.47 1.44 26.57
C VAL A 45 -3.38 2.23 27.27
N GLY A 46 -3.48 3.56 27.24
CA GLY A 46 -2.59 4.45 27.99
C GLY A 46 -3.29 5.02 29.22
N GLU A 47 -2.53 5.28 30.29
CA GLU A 47 -2.99 6.06 31.43
C GLU A 47 -2.58 7.53 31.23
N GLY A 48 -3.52 8.35 30.78
CA GLY A 48 -3.50 9.83 30.86
C GLY A 48 -2.43 10.57 30.05
N THR A 49 -1.14 10.34 30.35
CA THR A 49 -0.01 11.12 29.85
C THR A 49 1.20 10.29 29.40
N ASP A 50 1.18 8.95 29.54
CA ASP A 50 2.34 8.12 29.27
C ASP A 50 2.48 7.64 27.81
N LYS A 51 3.74 7.59 27.36
CA LYS A 51 4.18 6.87 26.14
C LYS A 51 4.17 5.34 26.35
N ASP A 52 4.00 4.89 27.59
CA ASP A 52 3.96 3.48 27.97
C ASP A 52 2.53 2.96 27.91
N LEU A 53 2.20 2.34 26.77
CA LEU A 53 0.90 1.73 26.57
C LEU A 53 0.86 0.33 27.18
N LYS A 54 -0.16 0.08 27.99
CA LYS A 54 -0.44 -1.24 28.56
C LYS A 54 -1.10 -2.13 27.50
N ARG A 55 -0.52 -3.31 27.32
CA ARG A 55 -1.05 -4.39 26.49
C ARG A 55 -2.07 -5.21 27.26
N ILE A 56 -3.27 -5.35 26.70
CA ILE A 56 -4.34 -6.20 27.23
C ILE A 56 -4.69 -7.23 26.15
N GLU A 57 -4.65 -8.52 26.49
CA GLU A 57 -5.15 -9.58 25.61
C GLU A 57 -6.67 -9.62 25.66
N LEU A 58 -7.34 -9.61 24.50
CA LEU A 58 -8.80 -9.62 24.45
C LEU A 58 -9.36 -10.96 23.98
N LYS A 59 -8.95 -11.41 22.79
CA LYS A 59 -9.54 -12.58 22.16
C LYS A 59 -8.52 -13.30 21.29
N SER A 60 -8.62 -14.63 21.26
CA SER A 60 -7.93 -15.46 20.28
C SER A 60 -8.92 -15.93 19.21
N CYS A 61 -8.53 -15.82 17.94
CA CYS A 61 -9.27 -16.33 16.79
C CYS A 61 -8.69 -17.69 16.38
N ASN A 62 -9.56 -18.66 16.09
CA ASN A 62 -9.12 -20.00 15.71
C ASN A 62 -8.88 -20.11 14.21
N ASN A 63 -7.63 -19.92 13.80
CA ASN A 63 -7.24 -20.02 12.39
C ASN A 63 -7.51 -21.41 11.78
N THR A 64 -7.50 -22.49 12.58
CA THR A 64 -7.79 -23.84 12.08
C THR A 64 -9.27 -24.05 11.76
N GLU A 65 -10.15 -23.28 12.39
CA GLU A 65 -11.58 -23.21 12.10
C GLU A 65 -11.92 -22.06 11.14
N GLY A 66 -10.91 -21.46 10.49
CA GLY A 66 -11.08 -20.39 9.52
C GLY A 66 -11.40 -19.02 10.13
N GLN A 67 -11.12 -18.79 11.42
CA GLN A 67 -11.31 -17.48 12.05
C GLN A 67 -10.01 -16.70 12.16
N TYR A 68 -10.05 -15.44 11.77
CA TYR A 68 -8.88 -14.59 11.69
C TYR A 68 -9.10 -13.22 12.34
N CYS A 69 -8.06 -12.66 12.95
CA CYS A 69 -8.13 -11.40 13.65
C CYS A 69 -8.32 -10.25 12.67
N SER A 70 -9.37 -9.45 12.89
CA SER A 70 -9.63 -8.23 12.14
C SER A 70 -10.30 -7.19 13.02
N VAL A 71 -9.60 -6.08 13.26
CA VAL A 71 -10.12 -4.96 14.06
C VAL A 71 -11.34 -4.32 13.38
N GLY A 72 -11.31 -4.19 12.05
CA GLY A 72 -12.41 -3.60 11.28
C GLY A 72 -13.70 -4.42 11.27
N ASN A 73 -13.62 -5.72 11.57
CA ASN A 73 -14.76 -6.65 11.62
C ASN A 73 -15.12 -7.07 13.05
N GLY A 74 -14.77 -6.26 14.06
CA GLY A 74 -15.18 -6.52 15.45
C GLY A 74 -14.38 -7.61 16.17
N GLY A 75 -13.23 -8.02 15.64
CA GLY A 75 -12.27 -8.85 16.37
C GLY A 75 -11.85 -10.11 15.61
N CYS A 76 -12.77 -11.05 15.36
CA CYS A 76 -12.51 -12.25 14.58
C CYS A 76 -13.51 -12.36 13.44
N THR A 77 -13.03 -12.76 12.26
CA THR A 77 -13.84 -12.94 11.04
C THR A 77 -13.43 -14.21 10.32
N ASP A 78 -14.40 -14.82 9.65
CA ASP A 78 -14.25 -15.96 8.76
C ASP A 78 -13.59 -15.61 7.42
N ASN A 79 -13.47 -14.32 7.11
CA ASN A 79 -12.80 -13.85 5.91
C ASN A 79 -11.27 -13.85 6.11
N HIS A 80 -10.59 -14.85 5.54
CA HIS A 80 -9.12 -14.94 5.51
C HIS A 80 -8.47 -13.62 5.09
N ARG A 81 -9.08 -12.91 4.12
CA ARG A 81 -8.56 -11.65 3.60
C ARG A 81 -8.54 -10.52 4.61
N ALA A 82 -9.33 -10.62 5.67
CA ALA A 82 -9.35 -9.63 6.73
C ALA A 82 -8.14 -9.75 7.68
N CYS A 83 -7.38 -10.83 7.54
CA CYS A 83 -6.09 -11.06 8.15
C CYS A 83 -4.99 -11.33 7.11
N ASP A 84 -5.18 -10.87 5.87
CA ASP A 84 -4.14 -10.93 4.84
C ASP A 84 -2.98 -9.99 5.25
N ILE A 85 -2.14 -10.53 6.12
CA ILE A 85 -0.85 -10.05 6.55
C ILE A 85 0.15 -10.79 5.67
N PHE A 86 0.11 -10.51 4.39
CA PHE A 86 1.18 -10.87 3.47
C PHE A 86 2.48 -10.08 3.78
N GLY A 87 2.43 -9.09 4.69
CA GLY A 87 3.59 -8.31 5.14
C GLY A 87 4.57 -9.03 6.07
N LEU A 88 4.62 -10.37 6.08
CA LEU A 88 5.65 -11.11 6.85
C LEU A 88 6.41 -12.14 6.03
N GLU A 89 5.96 -12.43 4.81
CA GLU A 89 6.71 -13.26 3.88
C GLU A 89 7.65 -12.36 3.07
N ASN A 90 8.88 -12.85 2.84
CA ASN A 90 9.79 -12.17 1.92
C ASN A 90 9.19 -12.22 0.53
N ILE A 91 9.16 -11.08 -0.17
CA ILE A 91 8.72 -11.08 -1.56
C ILE A 91 9.72 -11.87 -2.41
N ASN A 92 9.20 -12.58 -3.42
CA ASN A 92 10.04 -13.19 -4.45
C ASN A 92 10.51 -12.09 -5.41
N CYS A 93 11.65 -11.47 -5.06
CA CYS A 93 12.26 -10.41 -5.84
C CYS A 93 12.65 -10.89 -7.24
N GLN A 94 12.18 -10.17 -8.26
CA GLN A 94 12.54 -10.44 -9.66
C GLN A 94 13.67 -9.52 -10.15
N ASP A 95 13.91 -8.43 -9.42
CA ASP A 95 14.90 -7.42 -9.75
C ASP A 95 15.46 -6.77 -8.47
N VAL A 96 16.62 -6.13 -8.57
CA VAL A 96 17.31 -5.46 -7.47
C VAL A 96 16.69 -4.08 -7.23
N GLY A 97 16.59 -3.68 -5.96
CA GLY A 97 16.17 -2.34 -5.55
C GLY A 97 15.03 -2.34 -4.54
N PHE A 98 14.30 -1.23 -4.47
CA PHE A 98 13.27 -1.01 -3.46
C PHE A 98 11.87 -1.21 -4.04
N PHE A 99 11.06 -2.03 -3.38
CA PHE A 99 9.69 -2.36 -3.80
C PHE A 99 8.71 -2.14 -2.66
N PRO A 100 7.50 -1.62 -2.91
CA PRO A 100 6.48 -1.53 -1.89
C PRO A 100 6.09 -2.92 -1.40
N ASP A 101 5.72 -3.04 -0.14
CA ASP A 101 5.02 -4.24 0.32
C ASP A 101 3.61 -4.26 -0.29
N PRO A 102 3.16 -5.36 -0.92
CA PRO A 102 1.90 -5.32 -1.66
C PRO A 102 0.65 -5.16 -0.79
N PHE A 103 0.77 -5.36 0.53
CA PHE A 103 -0.37 -5.39 1.44
C PHE A 103 -0.18 -4.52 2.69
N ASP A 104 1.04 -4.07 2.99
CA ASP A 104 1.32 -3.15 4.09
C ASP A 104 2.00 -1.85 3.61
N CYS A 105 1.20 -0.79 3.53
CA CYS A 105 1.65 0.54 3.12
C CYS A 105 2.73 1.15 4.01
N THR A 106 2.90 0.67 5.24
CA THR A 106 3.91 1.13 6.19
C THR A 106 5.24 0.40 6.05
N SER A 107 5.39 -0.39 4.99
CA SER A 107 6.56 -1.22 4.77
C SER A 107 6.96 -1.33 3.30
N TYR A 108 8.20 -1.75 3.09
CA TYR A 108 8.79 -1.94 1.78
C TYR A 108 9.84 -3.04 1.85
N HIS A 109 10.27 -3.53 0.70
CA HIS A 109 11.26 -4.59 0.57
C HIS A 109 12.49 -4.07 -0.15
N ILE A 110 13.65 -4.44 0.36
CA ILE A 110 14.94 -4.23 -0.29
C ILE A 110 15.32 -5.55 -0.93
N CYS A 111 15.28 -5.59 -2.25
CA CYS A 111 15.75 -6.70 -3.05
C CYS A 111 17.24 -6.51 -3.34
N SER A 112 18.07 -7.40 -2.81
CA SER A 112 19.52 -7.41 -3.01
C SER A 112 19.96 -8.69 -3.70
N GLN A 113 20.89 -8.57 -4.64
CA GLN A 113 21.51 -9.73 -5.26
C GLN A 113 22.60 -10.30 -4.34
N ASP A 114 22.52 -11.60 -4.07
CA ASP A 114 23.55 -12.38 -3.38
C ASP A 114 23.91 -13.60 -4.25
N GLY A 115 25.03 -13.51 -4.95
CA GLY A 115 25.41 -14.46 -6.00
C GLY A 115 24.42 -14.47 -7.17
N GLU A 116 23.86 -15.64 -7.48
CA GLU A 116 22.85 -15.83 -8.53
C GLU A 116 21.41 -15.62 -8.03
N SER A 117 21.19 -15.49 -6.72
CA SER A 117 19.85 -15.36 -6.13
C SER A 117 19.56 -13.92 -5.71
N ILE A 118 18.35 -13.43 -6.00
CA ILE A 118 17.88 -12.14 -5.49
C ILE A 118 17.04 -12.39 -4.24
N THR A 119 17.46 -11.79 -3.13
CA THR A 119 16.80 -11.95 -1.83
C THR A 119 16.10 -10.66 -1.43
N GLY A 120 14.85 -10.77 -0.99
CA GLY A 120 14.05 -9.67 -0.48
C GLY A 120 14.15 -9.56 1.03
N THR A 121 14.50 -8.38 1.54
CA THR A 121 14.46 -8.09 2.97
C THR A 121 13.44 -7.00 3.26
N ARG A 122 12.46 -7.32 4.10
CA ARG A 122 11.45 -6.35 4.54
C ARG A 122 12.01 -5.27 5.46
N ARG A 123 11.51 -4.05 5.28
CA ARG A 123 11.80 -2.82 6.04
C ARG A 123 10.52 -2.07 6.31
N LEU A 124 10.55 -1.23 7.32
CA LEU A 124 9.37 -0.55 7.83
C LEU A 124 9.65 0.93 7.87
N CYS A 125 8.59 1.67 7.63
CA CYS A 125 8.57 3.09 7.88
C CYS A 125 8.50 3.38 9.37
N LYS A 126 8.98 4.58 9.72
CA LYS A 126 8.77 5.14 11.06
C LYS A 126 7.26 5.28 11.33
N THR A 127 6.88 5.16 12.59
CA THR A 127 5.48 5.26 13.05
C THR A 127 4.78 6.47 12.44
N GLY A 128 3.59 6.22 11.87
CA GLY A 128 2.75 7.23 11.25
C GLY A 128 3.06 7.54 9.77
N LEU A 129 4.16 7.00 9.23
CA LEU A 129 4.55 7.18 7.83
C LEU A 129 4.29 5.92 7.00
N ALA A 130 4.13 6.14 5.69
CA ALA A 130 3.94 5.14 4.67
C ALA A 130 5.01 5.30 3.57
N TYR A 131 5.31 4.17 2.92
CA TYR A 131 6.33 4.10 1.89
C TYR A 131 5.84 4.74 0.59
N ASP A 132 6.66 5.63 0.01
CA ASP A 132 6.43 6.17 -1.31
C ASP A 132 7.25 5.40 -2.35
N PRO A 133 6.63 4.62 -3.24
CA PRO A 133 7.37 3.89 -4.28
C PRO A 133 7.99 4.80 -5.35
N LEU A 134 7.57 6.07 -5.47
CA LEU A 134 8.16 7.02 -6.42
C LEU A 134 9.49 7.56 -5.92
N SER A 135 9.47 8.13 -4.71
CA SER A 135 10.68 8.71 -4.11
C SER A 135 11.54 7.68 -3.37
N THR A 136 11.05 6.45 -3.22
CA THR A 136 11.70 5.32 -2.51
C THR A 136 12.02 5.60 -1.04
N ILE A 137 11.28 6.53 -0.42
CA ILE A 137 11.42 6.89 0.99
C ILE A 137 10.07 6.86 1.72
N CYS A 138 10.11 6.74 3.05
CA CYS A 138 8.93 6.82 3.91
C CYS A 138 8.52 8.27 4.13
N ARG A 139 7.60 8.79 3.32
CA ARG A 139 7.11 10.17 3.42
C ARG A 139 5.59 10.32 3.34
N LEU A 140 4.88 9.30 2.85
CA LEU A 140 3.42 9.34 2.76
C LEU A 140 2.80 9.18 4.15
N LYS A 141 1.53 9.55 4.26
CA LYS A 141 0.73 9.43 5.48
C LYS A 141 -0.24 8.26 5.36
N LYS A 142 -0.71 7.75 6.50
CA LYS A 142 -1.78 6.74 6.54
C LYS A 142 -3.11 7.19 5.91
N SER A 143 -3.31 8.48 5.76
CA SER A 143 -4.47 9.07 5.06
C SER A 143 -4.32 9.09 3.54
N ASP A 144 -3.13 8.78 3.01
CA ASP A 144 -2.88 8.79 1.57
C ASP A 144 -3.33 7.47 0.94
N ARG A 145 -3.54 7.51 -0.39
CA ARG A 145 -4.14 6.43 -1.17
C ARG A 145 -3.48 5.07 -0.98
N VAL A 146 -2.15 5.05 -0.89
CA VAL A 146 -1.33 3.86 -0.64
C VAL A 146 -1.80 3.09 0.60
N CYS A 147 -2.33 3.77 1.62
CA CYS A 147 -2.86 3.15 2.82
C CYS A 147 -4.39 3.04 2.87
N THR A 148 -5.13 3.98 2.27
CA THR A 148 -6.60 3.96 2.28
C THR A 148 -7.18 2.95 1.29
N GLU A 149 -6.47 2.68 0.20
CA GLU A 149 -6.83 1.67 -0.79
C GLU A 149 -5.93 0.43 -0.65
N SER A 150 -4.72 0.50 -1.23
CA SER A 150 -3.69 -0.53 -1.16
C SER A 150 -2.41 -0.02 -1.83
N PRO A 151 -1.20 -0.41 -1.39
CA PRO A 151 0.05 -0.02 -2.07
C PRO A 151 0.19 -0.64 -3.45
N VAL A 152 -0.32 -1.85 -3.60
CA VAL A 152 -0.39 -2.58 -4.86
C VAL A 152 -1.84 -3.01 -5.08
N PRO A 153 -2.38 -2.87 -6.31
CA PRO A 153 -3.74 -3.31 -6.60
C PRO A 153 -3.99 -4.77 -6.23
N LYS A 154 -5.17 -5.05 -5.67
CA LYS A 154 -5.55 -6.41 -5.28
C LYS A 154 -5.76 -7.26 -6.52
N CYS A 155 -5.20 -8.48 -6.49
CA CYS A 155 -5.42 -9.45 -7.55
C CYS A 155 -6.86 -9.97 -7.55
N LEU A 156 -7.54 -9.82 -8.68
CA LEU A 156 -8.90 -10.32 -8.91
C LEU A 156 -8.89 -11.56 -9.78
N THR A 157 -8.04 -11.57 -10.81
CA THR A 157 -7.91 -12.68 -11.76
C THR A 157 -6.44 -13.07 -11.96
N PRO A 158 -6.15 -14.34 -12.31
CA PRO A 158 -4.81 -14.74 -12.69
C PRO A 158 -4.35 -13.96 -13.92
N LEU A 159 -3.04 -13.64 -13.96
CA LEU A 159 -2.38 -12.87 -15.01
C LEU A 159 -2.86 -11.42 -15.17
N GLN A 160 -3.72 -10.94 -14.28
CA GLN A 160 -4.00 -9.51 -14.17
C GLN A 160 -2.68 -8.76 -13.97
N MET A 161 -2.47 -7.72 -14.77
CA MET A 161 -1.27 -6.91 -14.70
C MET A 161 -1.58 -5.43 -14.83
N GLY A 162 -0.68 -4.60 -14.30
CA GLY A 162 -0.84 -3.16 -14.31
C GLY A 162 0.38 -2.45 -13.77
N ALA A 163 0.55 -1.19 -14.15
CA ALA A 163 1.51 -0.31 -13.50
C ALA A 163 0.99 0.12 -12.11
N LEU A 164 1.91 0.45 -11.20
CA LEU A 164 1.55 1.14 -9.97
C LEU A 164 1.25 2.61 -10.29
N VAL A 165 0.25 3.18 -9.62
CA VAL A 165 -0.17 4.56 -9.89
C VAL A 165 0.84 5.55 -9.33
N GLU A 166 1.37 5.26 -8.14
CA GLU A 166 2.34 6.11 -7.48
C GLU A 166 3.69 6.08 -8.22
N ASN A 167 4.05 4.95 -8.82
CA ASN A 167 5.25 4.83 -9.64
C ASN A 167 5.03 3.91 -10.86
N PRO A 168 4.74 4.47 -12.04
CA PRO A 168 4.48 3.69 -13.26
C PRO A 168 5.66 2.89 -13.81
N THR A 169 6.87 3.10 -13.29
CA THR A 169 8.04 2.27 -13.62
C THR A 169 8.01 0.89 -12.96
N LEU A 170 7.15 0.74 -11.94
CA LEU A 170 6.87 -0.52 -11.29
C LEU A 170 5.54 -1.07 -11.79
N TYR A 171 5.49 -2.39 -11.96
CA TYR A 171 4.28 -3.08 -12.38
C TYR A 171 4.12 -4.39 -11.64
N TYR A 172 2.88 -4.90 -11.61
CA TYR A 172 2.54 -6.17 -10.99
C TYR A 172 1.98 -7.15 -12.01
N ILE A 173 2.19 -8.44 -11.74
CA ILE A 173 1.50 -9.55 -12.42
C ILE A 173 0.95 -10.49 -11.35
N CYS A 174 -0.34 -10.76 -11.41
CA CYS A 174 -1.02 -11.65 -10.49
C CYS A 174 -0.76 -13.11 -10.84
N VAL A 175 -0.15 -13.86 -9.92
CA VAL A 175 0.17 -15.28 -10.09
C VAL A 175 -0.31 -16.08 -8.89
N TYR A 176 -0.53 -17.37 -9.08
CA TYR A 176 -0.83 -18.27 -7.96
C TYR A 176 0.43 -18.56 -7.15
N THR A 177 0.30 -18.55 -5.83
CA THR A 177 1.29 -19.12 -4.90
C THR A 177 1.18 -20.64 -4.86
N ASP A 178 2.13 -21.31 -4.20
CA ASP A 178 2.08 -22.77 -3.97
C ASP A 178 0.83 -23.19 -3.16
N LYS A 179 0.27 -22.26 -2.39
CA LYS A 179 -0.98 -22.41 -1.63
C LYS A 179 -2.24 -22.15 -2.47
N LYS A 180 -2.11 -21.93 -3.79
CA LYS A 180 -3.19 -21.60 -4.75
C LYS A 180 -3.91 -20.26 -4.46
N GLU A 181 -3.21 -19.31 -3.85
CA GLU A 181 -3.73 -17.96 -3.61
C GLU A 181 -3.19 -17.00 -4.66
N LEU A 182 -4.00 -16.03 -5.10
CA LEU A 182 -3.53 -15.00 -6.04
C LEU A 182 -2.67 -13.97 -5.32
N TYR A 183 -1.46 -13.77 -5.83
CA TYR A 183 -0.46 -12.86 -5.26
C TYR A 183 0.13 -11.95 -6.34
N PRO A 184 0.24 -10.62 -6.11
CA PRO A 184 0.85 -9.70 -7.05
C PRO A 184 2.38 -9.79 -6.97
N ARG A 185 3.03 -10.35 -7.99
CA ARG A 185 4.48 -10.26 -8.14
C ARG A 185 4.85 -8.92 -8.74
N LEU A 186 5.80 -8.24 -8.13
CA LEU A 186 6.27 -6.92 -8.56
C LEU A 186 7.51 -7.02 -9.44
N TYR A 187 7.55 -6.12 -10.42
CA TYR A 187 8.60 -6.00 -11.41
C TYR A 187 8.91 -4.52 -11.65
N ARG A 188 10.07 -4.27 -12.27
CA ARG A 188 10.51 -2.93 -12.65
C ARG A 188 10.84 -2.93 -14.14
N CYS A 189 10.41 -1.87 -14.82
CA CYS A 189 10.84 -1.61 -16.18
C CYS A 189 12.30 -1.11 -16.22
N PRO A 190 13.11 -1.57 -17.19
CA PRO A 190 14.51 -1.15 -17.30
C PRO A 190 14.60 0.34 -17.64
N TYR A 191 15.73 0.96 -17.30
CA TYR A 191 16.04 2.36 -17.60
C TYR A 191 15.01 3.41 -17.14
N GLY A 192 14.14 3.06 -16.18
CA GLY A 192 13.09 3.96 -15.70
C GLY A 192 11.93 4.17 -16.69
N LEU A 193 11.79 3.28 -17.68
CA LEU A 193 10.63 3.25 -18.57
C LEU A 193 9.35 2.96 -17.77
N MET A 194 8.20 3.31 -18.32
CA MET A 194 6.88 3.05 -17.72
C MET A 194 6.24 1.81 -18.31
N PHE A 195 5.48 1.06 -17.50
CA PHE A 195 4.83 -0.16 -17.95
C PHE A 195 3.45 0.09 -18.57
N ASP A 196 3.33 -0.18 -19.86
CA ASP A 196 2.06 -0.24 -20.58
C ASP A 196 1.43 -1.63 -20.42
N ALA A 197 0.37 -1.71 -19.63
CA ALA A 197 -0.34 -2.95 -19.35
C ALA A 197 -1.19 -3.47 -20.53
N ILE A 198 -1.54 -2.60 -21.49
CA ILE A 198 -2.35 -2.98 -22.66
C ILE A 198 -1.49 -3.79 -23.62
N ASN A 199 -0.31 -3.26 -23.93
CA ASN A 199 0.63 -3.91 -24.86
C ASN A 199 1.68 -4.78 -24.15
N ALA A 200 1.65 -4.82 -22.80
CA ALA A 200 2.62 -5.52 -21.95
C ALA A 200 4.07 -5.11 -22.26
N GLN A 201 4.33 -3.80 -22.36
CA GLN A 201 5.62 -3.25 -22.80
C GLN A 201 6.12 -2.15 -21.88
N CYS A 202 7.44 -2.04 -21.74
CA CYS A 202 8.09 -0.91 -21.10
C CYS A 202 8.38 0.17 -22.15
N VAL A 203 7.86 1.37 -21.95
CA VAL A 203 7.88 2.47 -22.93
C VAL A 203 8.32 3.79 -22.28
N GLU A 204 8.97 4.68 -23.04
CA GLU A 204 9.45 5.98 -22.52
C GLU A 204 8.29 6.90 -22.12
N THR A 205 7.25 6.85 -22.92
CA THR A 205 5.96 7.44 -22.63
C THR A 205 4.96 6.30 -22.67
N LEU A 206 4.16 6.13 -21.62
CA LEU A 206 2.95 5.33 -21.74
C LEU A 206 2.25 5.81 -23.00
N PRO A 207 1.76 4.91 -23.88
CA PRO A 207 0.88 5.38 -24.92
C PRO A 207 -0.10 6.26 -24.20
N ASN A 208 -0.17 7.52 -24.62
CA ASN A 208 -1.27 8.33 -24.19
C ASN A 208 -2.47 7.48 -24.59
N THR A 209 -3.10 6.84 -23.62
CA THR A 209 -4.53 6.80 -23.58
C THR A 209 -4.96 8.28 -23.41
N THR A 210 -4.68 9.13 -24.42
CA THR A 210 -5.80 9.53 -25.24
C THR A 210 -6.51 8.23 -25.56
N PRO A 211 -7.68 7.99 -24.94
CA PRO A 211 -8.61 7.06 -25.57
C PRO A 211 -8.55 7.36 -27.06
N GLN A 212 -8.54 6.33 -27.91
CA GLN A 212 -8.85 6.48 -29.32
C GLN A 212 -9.75 7.70 -29.51
N PRO A 213 -9.35 8.63 -30.39
CA PRO A 213 -9.52 10.07 -30.23
C PRO A 213 -10.62 10.37 -29.21
N LYS A 214 -10.25 10.70 -27.97
CA LYS A 214 -11.18 11.23 -26.96
C LYS A 214 -12.06 12.16 -27.74
N GLN A 215 -13.33 11.77 -27.94
CA GLN A 215 -14.28 12.65 -28.57
C GLN A 215 -14.17 13.90 -27.71
N GLU A 216 -13.60 14.96 -28.27
CA GLU A 216 -13.29 16.17 -27.53
C GLU A 216 -14.55 16.48 -26.74
N PHE A 217 -14.47 16.46 -25.41
CA PHE A 217 -15.68 16.48 -24.60
C PHE A 217 -16.36 17.81 -24.88
N LYS A 218 -17.40 17.79 -25.72
CA LYS A 218 -18.05 19.00 -26.18
C LYS A 218 -19.16 19.31 -25.22
N CYS A 219 -19.02 20.45 -24.56
CA CYS A 219 -20.07 21.02 -23.75
C CYS A 219 -21.33 21.19 -24.62
N SER A 220 -22.35 20.39 -24.34
CA SER A 220 -23.66 20.55 -24.99
C SER A 220 -24.46 21.68 -24.32
N LYS A 221 -24.18 21.93 -23.03
CA LYS A 221 -24.78 22.99 -22.23
C LYS A 221 -23.88 23.33 -21.05
N PRO A 222 -24.04 24.50 -20.41
CA PRO A 222 -23.37 24.80 -19.15
C PRO A 222 -23.75 23.78 -18.06
N GLY A 223 -22.78 23.40 -17.23
CA GLY A 223 -22.97 22.42 -16.16
C GLY A 223 -21.76 21.52 -15.92
N SER A 224 -21.92 20.58 -14.98
CA SER A 224 -20.90 19.59 -14.64
C SER A 224 -21.27 18.22 -15.19
N PHE A 225 -20.31 17.50 -15.77
CA PHE A 225 -20.54 16.21 -16.44
C PHE A 225 -19.48 15.19 -16.06
N PRO A 226 -19.83 13.90 -15.90
CA PRO A 226 -18.86 12.88 -15.51
C PRO A 226 -17.76 12.72 -16.57
N ASP A 227 -16.53 12.44 -16.14
CA ASP A 227 -15.52 11.95 -17.07
C ASP A 227 -15.81 10.46 -17.39
N PRO A 228 -16.01 10.09 -18.67
CA PRO A 228 -16.35 8.72 -19.05
C PRO A 228 -15.23 7.70 -18.81
N TYR A 229 -14.01 8.16 -18.50
CA TYR A 229 -12.84 7.31 -18.29
C TYR A 229 -12.30 7.39 -16.85
N ASP A 230 -12.77 8.34 -16.05
CA ASP A 230 -12.35 8.52 -14.67
C ASP A 230 -13.51 8.99 -13.79
N CYS A 231 -14.04 8.07 -12.98
CA CYS A 231 -15.12 8.35 -12.03
C CYS A 231 -14.75 9.38 -10.93
N HIS A 232 -13.46 9.69 -10.74
CA HIS A 232 -13.01 10.74 -9.82
C HIS A 232 -12.88 12.09 -10.51
N SER A 233 -13.05 12.15 -11.82
CA SER A 233 -12.93 13.37 -12.60
C SER A 233 -14.23 13.72 -13.34
N TYR A 234 -14.35 14.99 -13.70
CA TYR A 234 -15.52 15.56 -14.32
C TYR A 234 -15.15 16.77 -15.17
N TYR A 235 -16.02 17.15 -16.09
CA TYR A 235 -15.91 18.38 -16.87
C TYR A 235 -16.85 19.44 -16.35
N ILE A 236 -16.37 20.67 -16.21
CA ILE A 236 -17.20 21.85 -16.02
C ILE A 236 -17.27 22.60 -17.33
N CYS A 237 -18.49 22.89 -17.76
CA CYS A 237 -18.80 23.71 -18.91
C CYS A 237 -19.37 25.04 -18.45
N GLU A 238 -18.67 26.13 -18.76
CA GLU A 238 -19.15 27.49 -18.53
C GLU A 238 -19.96 28.00 -19.74
N SER A 239 -20.39 29.27 -19.71
CA SER A 239 -21.19 29.90 -20.76
C SER A 239 -20.48 29.93 -22.13
N ASP A 240 -19.15 29.84 -22.14
CA ASP A 240 -18.33 29.79 -23.35
C ASP A 240 -18.21 28.38 -23.95
N LEU A 241 -18.90 27.39 -23.35
CA LEU A 241 -18.93 25.98 -23.75
C LEU A 241 -17.53 25.36 -23.86
N LYS A 242 -16.55 25.91 -23.12
CA LYS A 242 -15.22 25.31 -23.04
C LYS A 242 -15.18 24.29 -21.91
N PRO A 243 -14.81 23.03 -22.21
CA PRO A 243 -14.71 22.00 -21.20
C PRO A 243 -13.47 22.23 -20.33
N GLN A 244 -13.67 22.41 -19.03
CA GLN A 244 -12.59 22.39 -18.05
C GLN A 244 -12.59 21.06 -17.31
N HIS A 245 -11.52 20.28 -17.45
CA HIS A 245 -11.35 19.05 -16.69
C HIS A 245 -10.99 19.34 -15.24
N LYS A 246 -11.69 18.71 -14.30
CA LYS A 246 -11.50 18.84 -12.85
C LYS A 246 -11.52 17.46 -12.22
N THR A 247 -10.77 17.33 -11.13
CA THR A 247 -10.75 16.11 -10.32
C THR A 247 -11.35 16.42 -8.96
N CYS A 248 -12.21 15.51 -8.49
CA CYS A 248 -12.79 15.57 -7.17
C CYS A 248 -11.72 15.51 -6.07
N ARG A 249 -12.08 16.02 -4.89
CA ARG A 249 -11.19 15.92 -3.73
C ARG A 249 -10.99 14.45 -3.37
N VAL A 250 -9.80 14.10 -2.88
CA VAL A 250 -9.43 12.74 -2.47
C VAL A 250 -10.53 12.09 -1.61
N GLY A 251 -10.95 10.88 -2.00
CA GLY A 251 -12.03 10.12 -1.34
C GLY A 251 -13.45 10.43 -1.84
N PHE A 252 -13.59 11.29 -2.86
CA PHE A 252 -14.86 11.63 -3.48
C PHE A 252 -14.85 11.24 -4.96
N TYR A 253 -15.99 10.76 -5.45
CA TYR A 253 -16.23 10.48 -6.87
C TYR A 253 -17.25 11.48 -7.42
N PHE A 254 -17.28 11.67 -8.74
CA PHE A 254 -18.29 12.53 -9.34
C PHE A 254 -19.62 11.78 -9.48
N ASP A 255 -20.64 12.23 -8.75
CA ASP A 255 -21.99 11.67 -8.84
C ASP A 255 -22.81 12.47 -9.86
N SER A 256 -23.14 11.82 -10.99
CA SER A 256 -23.91 12.42 -12.08
C SER A 256 -25.36 12.76 -11.71
N LYS A 257 -25.95 12.11 -10.69
CA LYS A 257 -27.32 12.38 -10.23
C LYS A 257 -27.43 13.74 -9.55
N ILE A 258 -26.37 14.14 -8.84
CA ILE A 258 -26.30 15.44 -8.16
C ILE A 258 -25.33 16.43 -8.84
N SER A 259 -24.61 15.99 -9.88
CA SER A 259 -23.62 16.77 -10.64
C SER A 259 -22.52 17.39 -9.78
N LEU A 260 -22.13 16.67 -8.71
CA LEU A 260 -21.16 17.12 -7.70
C LEU A 260 -20.30 15.95 -7.22
N CYS A 261 -19.16 16.27 -6.61
CA CYS A 261 -18.34 15.29 -5.93
C CYS A 261 -19.03 14.79 -4.66
N ALA A 262 -19.30 13.49 -4.58
CA ALA A 262 -19.93 12.81 -3.45
C ALA A 262 -18.93 11.87 -2.75
N LEU A 263 -19.13 11.68 -1.45
CA LEU A 263 -18.35 10.72 -0.67
C LEU A 263 -18.85 9.30 -1.01
N GLY A 264 -17.96 8.43 -1.48
CA GLY A 264 -18.31 7.05 -1.78
C GLY A 264 -17.32 6.38 -2.74
N PHE A 265 -17.73 5.24 -3.29
CA PHE A 265 -16.91 4.42 -4.18
C PHE A 265 -17.38 4.57 -5.62
N CYS A 266 -16.45 4.42 -6.57
CA CYS A 266 -16.81 4.30 -7.98
C CYS A 266 -17.60 3.02 -8.20
N GLU A 267 -18.93 3.12 -8.22
CA GLU A 267 -19.76 2.05 -8.75
C GLU A 267 -19.50 1.95 -10.25
N ASN A 268 -19.19 0.74 -10.71
CA ASN A 268 -18.99 0.41 -12.12
C ASN A 268 -20.26 0.71 -12.94
N GLN A 269 -20.46 1.96 -13.32
CA GLN A 269 -21.38 2.39 -14.36
C GLN A 269 -20.53 3.00 -15.47
N ILE A 270 -19.65 2.16 -16.02
CA ILE A 270 -19.12 2.37 -17.37
C ILE A 270 -20.24 1.86 -18.27
N GLN A 271 -21.00 2.79 -18.85
CA GLN A 271 -21.98 2.51 -19.89
C GLN A 271 -21.53 3.20 -21.17
#